data_AF-F4CWI6-F1
#
_entry.id   AF-F4CWI6-F1
#
_cell.length_a   1.000
_cell.length_b   1.000
_cell.length_c   1.000
_cell.angle_alpha   90.00
_cell.angle_beta   90.00
_cell.angle_gamma   90.00
#
_symmetry.space_group_name_H-M   'P 1'
#
loop_
_entity.id
_entity.type
_entity.pdbx_description
1 polymer ?
#
loop_
_entity_poly.entity_id
_entity_poly.type
_entity_poly.pdbx_seq_one_letter_code
_entity_poly.pdbx_strand_id
1 'polypeptide(L)'
;MARMSALVLVMESLAILFATWMFGWPVLVVGVPALIATALLLVTAHAADRRRIRREREAAAIPTLPGGLMSGFFRLPAQPVPHEVRDHSRA
;
A
#
# COMPACT_ATOMS: atom_id res chain seq x y z
N MET A 1 10.07 -6.18 -3.09
CA MET A 1 10.30 -5.05 -2.16
C MET A 1 11.22 -5.42 -1.00
N ALA A 2 10.89 -6.40 -0.15
CA ALA A 2 11.63 -6.73 1.08
C ALA A 2 13.15 -6.97 0.91
N ARG A 3 13.56 -7.66 -0.16
CA ARG A 3 14.98 -7.90 -0.46
C ARG A 3 15.71 -6.61 -0.85
N MET A 4 15.08 -5.78 -1.68
CA MET A 4 15.65 -4.51 -2.13
C MET A 4 15.79 -3.53 -0.97
N SER A 5 14.76 -3.45 -0.11
CA SER A 5 14.78 -2.63 1.11
C SER A 5 15.87 -3.03 2.08
N ALA A 6 16.08 -4.33 2.29
CA ALA A 6 17.15 -4.83 3.14
C ALA A 6 18.53 -4.46 2.58
N LEU A 7 18.71 -4.57 1.26
CA LEU A 7 19.94 -4.17 0.57
C LEU A 7 20.26 -2.68 0.76
N VAL A 8 19.26 -1.82 0.65
CA VAL A 8 19.42 -0.37 0.88
C VAL A 8 19.89 -0.09 2.30
N LEU A 9 19.23 -0.68 3.30
CA LEU A 9 19.60 -0.48 4.71
C LEU A 9 21.01 -1.00 5.01
N VAL A 10 21.40 -2.16 4.47
CA VAL A 10 22.76 -2.69 4.62
C VAL A 10 23.78 -1.75 4.00
N MET A 11 23.53 -1.26 2.78
CA MET A 11 24.46 -0.37 2.09
C MET A 11 24.58 0.99 2.78
N GLU A 12 23.48 1.56 3.25
CA GLU A 12 23.47 2.78 4.04
C GLU A 12 24.23 2.60 5.36
N SER A 13 24.04 1.47 6.03
CA SER A 13 24.78 1.13 7.27
C SER A 13 26.28 1.02 7.01
N LEU A 14 26.68 0.36 5.91
CA LEU A 14 28.08 0.27 5.50
C LEU A 14 28.67 1.63 5.15
N ALA A 15 27.92 2.49 4.47
CA ALA A 15 28.34 3.85 4.14
C ALA A 15 28.59 4.68 5.41
N ILE A 16 27.70 4.58 6.40
CA ILE A 16 27.87 5.28 7.70
C ILE A 16 29.04 4.71 8.48
N LEU A 17 29.22 3.39 8.48
CA LEU A 17 30.37 2.74 9.10
C LEU A 17 31.68 3.25 8.50
N PHE A 18 31.76 3.27 7.16
CA PHE A 18 32.92 3.76 6.42
C PHE A 18 33.18 5.24 6.68
N ALA A 19 32.13 6.07 6.66
CA ALA A 19 32.22 7.48 6.97
C ALA A 19 32.67 7.73 8.41
N THR A 20 32.21 6.93 9.38
CA THR A 20 32.66 7.00 10.78
C THR A 20 34.14 6.66 10.89
N TRP A 21 34.63 5.71 10.09
CA TRP A 21 36.06 5.37 10.03
C TRP A 21 36.91 6.52 9.47
N MET A 22 36.41 7.24 8.46
CA MET A 22 37.15 8.34 7.80
C MET A 22 37.07 9.67 8.55
N PHE A 23 35.90 10.01 9.09
CA PHE A 23 35.60 11.33 9.66
C PHE A 23 35.39 11.31 11.18
N GLY A 24 35.38 10.14 11.80
CA GLY A 24 35.19 9.95 13.23
C GLY A 24 33.73 10.00 13.68
N TRP A 25 33.55 10.06 15.00
CA TRP A 25 32.24 10.03 15.66
C TRP A 25 31.25 11.15 15.27
N PRO A 26 31.65 12.37 14.84
CA PRO A 26 30.69 13.42 14.49
C PRO A 26 29.74 13.04 13.33
N VAL A 27 30.19 12.16 12.43
CA VAL A 27 29.36 11.66 11.32
C VAL A 27 28.10 10.95 11.81
N LEU A 28 28.13 10.31 12.98
CA LEU A 28 26.99 9.59 13.53
C LEU A 28 25.81 10.53 13.84
N VAL A 29 26.08 11.81 14.13
CA VAL A 29 25.05 12.84 14.36
C VAL A 29 24.16 13.04 13.13
N VAL A 30 24.70 12.82 11.93
CA VAL A 30 23.95 12.94 10.67
C VAL A 30 23.53 11.57 10.14
N GLY A 31 24.43 10.59 10.22
CA GLY A 31 24.20 9.24 9.70
C GLY A 31 23.07 8.50 10.42
N VAL A 32 22.99 8.58 11.75
CA VAL A 32 21.94 7.88 12.51
C VAL A 32 20.55 8.45 12.19
N PRO A 33 20.31 9.78 12.21
CA PRO A 33 19.03 10.33 11.77
C PRO A 33 18.68 10.00 10.31
N ALA A 34 19.66 9.98 9.41
CA ALA A 34 19.44 9.57 8.02
C ALA A 34 18.94 8.12 7.94
N LEU A 35 19.61 7.18 8.61
CA LEU A 35 19.18 5.78 8.70
C LEU A 35 17.76 5.63 9.25
N ILE A 36 17.44 6.37 10.30
CA ILE A 36 16.10 6.36 10.91
C ILE A 36 15.06 6.87 9.91
N ALA A 37 15.34 8.00 9.23
CA ALA A 37 14.45 8.55 8.23
C ALA A 37 14.19 7.56 7.09
N THR A 38 15.26 6.94 6.57
CA THR A 38 15.17 5.90 5.54
C THR A 38 14.31 4.74 6.01
N ALA A 39 14.58 4.19 7.20
CA ALA A 39 13.78 3.10 7.77
C ALA A 39 12.29 3.48 7.92
N LEU A 40 11.98 4.68 8.40
CA LEU A 40 10.60 5.17 8.54
C LEU A 40 9.89 5.24 7.18
N LEU A 41 10.60 5.74 6.17
CA LEU A 41 10.09 5.87 4.80
C LEU A 41 9.79 4.50 4.19
N LEU A 42 10.66 3.52 4.42
CA LEU A 42 10.47 2.14 4.00
C LEU A 42 9.28 1.47 4.71
N VAL A 43 9.13 1.68 6.03
CA VAL A 43 7.98 1.15 6.80
C VAL A 43 6.67 1.76 6.32
N THR A 44 6.63 3.08 6.12
CA THR A 44 5.43 3.79 5.65
C THR A 44 5.07 3.38 4.22
N ALA A 45 6.05 3.25 3.32
CA ALA A 45 5.84 2.72 1.97
C ALA A 45 5.30 1.29 2.00
N HIS A 46 5.84 0.42 2.85
CA HIS A 46 5.34 -0.96 2.98
C HIS A 46 3.90 -1.01 3.51
N ALA A 47 3.57 -0.16 4.48
CA ALA A 47 2.21 -0.05 5.01
C ALA A 47 1.22 0.48 3.95
N ALA A 48 1.64 1.45 3.14
CA ALA A 48 0.84 1.97 2.04
C ALA A 48 0.58 0.91 0.96
N ASP A 49 1.60 0.13 0.61
CA ASP A 49 1.50 -0.94 -0.38
C ASP A 49 0.56 -2.06 0.08
N ARG A 50 0.63 -2.46 1.36
CA ARG A 50 -0.31 -3.41 1.98
C ARG A 50 -1.76 -2.93 1.89
N ARG A 51 -2.01 -1.63 2.11
CA ARG A 51 -3.36 -1.04 1.96
C ARG A 51 -3.83 -1.07 0.52
N ARG A 52 -2.93 -0.85 -0.44
CA ARG A 52 -3.24 -0.90 -1.88
C ARG A 52 -3.61 -2.33 -2.32
N ILE A 53 -2.83 -3.32 -1.92
CA ILE A 53 -3.09 -4.74 -2.22
C ILE A 53 -4.44 -5.19 -1.64
N ARG A 54 -4.80 -4.72 -0.44
CA ARG A 54 -6.11 -5.03 0.17
C ARG A 54 -7.28 -4.48 -0.65
N ARG A 55 -7.17 -3.24 -1.12
CA ARG A 55 -8.18 -2.60 -2.00
C ARG A 55 -8.31 -3.31 -3.34
N GLU A 56 -7.20 -3.77 -3.91
CA GLU A 56 -7.19 -4.53 -5.17
C GLU A 56 -7.84 -5.91 -5.01
N ARG A 57 -7.63 -6.59 -3.88
CA ARG A 57 -8.31 -7.86 -3.56
C ARG A 57 -9.80 -7.70 -3.30
N GLU A 58 -10.21 -6.63 -2.64
CA GLU A 58 -11.64 -6.30 -2.43
C GLU A 58 -12.32 -5.94 -3.76
N ALA A 59 -11.63 -5.27 -4.68
CA ALA A 59 -12.14 -5.01 -6.03
C ALA A 59 -12.23 -6.27 -6.90
N ALA A 60 -11.30 -7.22 -6.74
CA ALA A 60 -11.30 -8.49 -7.45
C ALA A 60 -12.34 -9.50 -6.91
N ALA A 61 -12.79 -9.34 -5.66
CA ALA A 61 -13.81 -10.18 -5.05
C ALA A 61 -15.26 -9.80 -5.47
N ILE A 62 -15.44 -8.71 -6.20
CA ILE A 62 -16.73 -8.37 -6.83
C ILE A 62 -16.85 -9.24 -8.10
N PRO A 63 -17.85 -10.13 -8.21
CA PRO A 63 -17.98 -11.00 -9.36
C PRO A 63 -18.18 -10.13 -10.60
N THR A 64 -17.19 -10.15 -11.49
CA THR A 64 -17.30 -9.57 -12.83
C THR A 64 -18.37 -10.38 -13.56
N LEU A 65 -19.58 -9.81 -13.70
CA LEU A 65 -20.57 -10.38 -14.60
C LEU A 65 -19.92 -10.47 -15.99
N PRO A 66 -19.97 -11.62 -16.67
CA PRO A 66 -19.41 -11.79 -18.00
C PRO A 66 -20.33 -11.10 -19.01
N GLY A 67 -20.28 -9.78 -19.05
CA GLY A 67 -20.95 -8.93 -20.03
C GLY A 67 -19.88 -8.33 -20.95
N GLY A 68 -19.72 -8.92 -22.12
CA GLY A 68 -18.66 -8.62 -23.07
C GLY A 68 -18.48 -7.13 -23.40
N LEU A 69 -17.24 -6.68 -23.22
CA LEU A 69 -16.43 -5.97 -24.22
C LEU A 69 -16.88 -4.60 -24.79
N MET A 70 -17.99 -3.97 -24.38
CA MET A 70 -18.37 -2.66 -24.96
C MET A 70 -19.06 -1.65 -24.01
N SER A 71 -18.52 -1.35 -22.82
CA SER A 71 -18.92 -0.09 -22.15
C SER A 71 -17.80 0.52 -21.30
N GLY A 72 -17.14 1.54 -21.85
CA GLY A 72 -16.18 2.37 -21.13
C GLY A 72 -16.83 3.46 -20.28
N PHE A 73 -18.06 3.28 -19.76
CA PHE A 73 -18.84 4.44 -19.29
C PHE A 73 -19.71 4.32 -18.04
N PHE A 74 -19.80 3.19 -17.33
CA PHE A 74 -20.71 3.15 -16.17
C PHE A 74 -20.10 2.60 -14.89
N ARG A 75 -19.56 3.52 -14.08
CA ARG A 75 -19.51 3.37 -12.63
C ARG A 75 -20.73 4.08 -12.05
N LEU A 76 -21.89 3.43 -12.01
CA LEU A 76 -22.99 3.91 -11.17
C LEU A 76 -22.69 3.57 -9.71
N PRO A 77 -22.84 4.52 -8.76
CA PRO A 77 -22.88 4.20 -7.35
C PRO A 77 -24.13 3.35 -7.05
N ALA A 78 -23.94 2.23 -6.35
CA ALA A 78 -25.01 1.30 -6.01
C ALA A 78 -26.11 2.00 -5.21
N GLN A 79 -27.31 2.05 -5.78
CA GLN A 79 -28.52 2.51 -5.12
C GLN A 79 -28.97 1.42 -4.13
N PRO A 80 -29.18 1.73 -2.83
CA PRO A 80 -29.70 0.75 -1.90
C PRO A 80 -31.16 0.45 -2.27
N VAL A 81 -31.45 -0.79 -2.62
CA VAL A 81 -32.81 -1.28 -2.91
C VAL A 81 -33.47 -1.64 -1.58
N PRO A 82 -34.53 -0.93 -1.13
CA PRO A 82 -35.28 -1.32 0.05
C PRO A 82 -36.19 -2.52 -0.27
N HIS A 83 -36.33 -3.40 0.71
CA HIS A 83 -37.04 -4.66 0.65
C HIS A 83 -38.52 -4.54 0.25
N GLU A 84 -38.90 -5.47 -0.62
CA GLU A 84 -40.19 -6.16 -0.80
C GLU A 84 -41.26 -5.91 0.28
N VAL A 85 -42.40 -5.32 -0.14
CA VAL A 85 -43.72 -5.57 0.47
C VAL A 85 -44.70 -5.83 -0.66
N ARG A 86 -44.86 -7.11 -1.01
CA ARG A 86 -45.88 -7.59 -1.94
C ARG A 86 -47.03 -8.18 -1.12
N ASP A 87 -47.82 -7.32 -0.49
CA ASP A 87 -49.16 -7.71 -0.07
C ASP A 87 -50.10 -7.49 -1.26
N HIS A 88 -50.55 -8.58 -1.87
CA HIS A 88 -51.73 -8.59 -2.72
C HIS A 88 -52.75 -9.52 -2.09
N SER A 89 -53.84 -8.89 -1.66
CA SER A 89 -55.16 -9.41 -1.34
C SER A 89 -55.54 -10.71 -2.04
N ARG A 90 -56.09 -11.65 -1.26
CA ARG A 90 -57.17 -12.51 -1.75
C ARG A 90 -58.48 -12.03 -1.10
N ALA A 91 -59.33 -11.46 -1.95
CA ALA A 91 -60.76 -11.34 -1.76
C ALA A 91 -61.42 -12.73 -1.85
#